data_AF-A0A016U338-F1
#
_entry.id   AF-A0A016U338-F1
#
_cell.length_a   1.000
_cell.length_b   1.000
_cell.length_c   1.000
_cell.angle_alpha   90.00
_cell.angle_beta   90.00
_cell.angle_gamma   90.00
#
_symmetry.space_group_name_H-M   'P 1'
#
loop_
_entity.id
_entity.type
_entity.pdbx_description
1 polymer ?
#
loop_
_entity_poly.entity_id
_entity_poly.type
_entity_poly.pdbx_seq_one_letter_code
_entity_poly.pdbx_strand_id
1 'polypeptide(L)'
;MGVLSSRHKTEPRGDGVQLAFDPDEKWSNLYREREKNHLYKWVGVRKGGELISIYERDGEDGVLKFADEKMTSMLYGEGNEPHQIKFQDYVKWKKGVNVQLGLSDVNGVEMQESKFKEHKALWKLNKRGVEGENIIHLLLNREQQVCYEIARILLKRYPGLAHDVYMGDEMFGQSALHLAIVHDDYETVQLLLQNNADVNARACGNFFLPEDFKATNKVTDYQGYAYYGEYPLAFAACFGNKDIYDLLIQYGANPNLQDSFGNTILHMCVINYSSSMYSYAVRHWAKPADPHVINHAGLTPLTLATKLGRKQIFEEMLELMKVEFWRFSDMTCSAYPLNTLDTIQPDGSTSVLGHFCHVQTC
;
A
#
# COMPACT_ATOMS: atom_id res chain seq x y z
N MET A 1 -8.34 48.41 -47.45
CA MET A 1 -8.21 48.23 -45.99
C MET A 1 -7.59 46.86 -45.77
N GLY A 2 -6.30 46.82 -45.42
CA GLY A 2 -5.58 45.57 -45.17
C GLY A 2 -5.83 45.09 -43.74
N VAL A 3 -5.99 43.78 -43.57
CA VAL A 3 -6.05 43.14 -42.25
C VAL A 3 -4.88 42.16 -42.18
N LEU A 4 -4.03 42.40 -41.19
CA LEU A 4 -2.75 41.75 -40.94
C LEU A 4 -2.92 40.29 -40.49
N SER A 5 -2.16 39.40 -41.13
CA SER A 5 -1.94 38.02 -40.71
C SER A 5 -0.87 37.99 -39.60
N SER A 6 -1.28 37.62 -38.38
CA SER A 6 -0.37 37.40 -37.25
C SER A 6 0.07 35.93 -37.24
N ARG A 7 1.18 35.63 -37.93
CA ARG A 7 1.93 34.37 -37.75
C ARG A 7 2.78 34.48 -36.49
N HIS A 8 2.32 33.91 -35.38
CA HIS A 8 3.20 33.63 -34.25
C HIS A 8 4.20 32.54 -34.64
N LYS A 9 5.43 32.95 -34.97
CA LYS A 9 6.60 32.08 -34.99
C LYS A 9 6.92 31.72 -33.54
N THR A 10 6.75 30.46 -33.17
CA THR A 10 7.32 29.91 -31.94
C THR A 10 8.84 29.87 -32.10
N GLU A 11 9.55 30.61 -31.23
CA GLU A 11 11.00 30.55 -31.11
C GLU A 11 11.44 29.14 -30.67
N PRO A 12 12.63 28.67 -31.10
CA PRO A 12 13.15 27.38 -30.65
C PRO A 12 13.45 27.47 -29.14
N ARG A 13 12.80 26.61 -28.36
CA ARG A 13 13.13 26.42 -26.94
C ARG A 13 14.60 26.03 -26.86
N GLY A 14 15.35 26.79 -26.05
CA GLY A 14 16.77 26.63 -25.85
C GLY A 14 17.14 25.20 -25.46
N ASP A 15 18.37 24.82 -25.83
CA ASP A 15 18.98 23.51 -25.64
C ASP A 15 18.63 22.92 -24.27
N GLY A 16 17.63 22.04 -24.28
CA GLY A 16 17.26 21.24 -23.14
C GLY A 16 18.41 20.30 -22.82
N VAL A 17 18.71 20.15 -21.54
CA VAL A 17 19.51 19.04 -21.04
C VAL A 17 18.91 17.77 -21.66
N GLN A 18 19.65 17.11 -22.56
CA GLN A 18 19.28 15.78 -23.06
C GLN A 18 19.32 14.84 -21.86
N LEU A 19 18.17 14.66 -21.21
CA LEU A 19 17.95 13.52 -20.34
C LEU A 19 18.18 12.29 -21.22
N ALA A 20 18.97 11.32 -20.76
CA ALA A 20 19.24 10.07 -21.47
C ALA A 20 17.97 9.20 -21.70
N PHE A 21 16.80 9.73 -21.35
CA PHE A 21 15.51 9.08 -21.27
C PHE A 21 14.39 10.11 -21.50
N ASP A 22 13.54 9.88 -22.50
CA ASP A 22 12.34 10.68 -22.74
C ASP A 22 11.12 10.05 -22.01
N PRO A 23 10.57 10.70 -20.97
CA PRO A 23 9.41 10.19 -20.24
C PRO A 23 8.18 9.94 -21.14
N ASP A 24 8.04 10.71 -22.22
CA ASP A 24 6.90 10.60 -23.14
C ASP A 24 6.99 9.32 -23.98
N GLU A 25 8.21 8.88 -24.32
CA GLU A 25 8.46 7.64 -25.05
C GLU A 25 8.10 6.41 -24.18
N LYS A 26 8.46 6.44 -22.89
CA LYS A 26 8.07 5.39 -21.93
C LYS A 26 6.57 5.22 -21.87
N TRP A 27 5.84 6.33 -21.76
CA TRP A 27 4.39 6.31 -21.62
C TRP A 27 3.72 5.83 -22.92
N SER A 28 4.21 6.30 -24.07
CA SER A 28 3.76 5.83 -25.38
C SER A 28 3.93 4.31 -25.54
N ASN A 29 5.10 3.78 -25.16
CA ASN A 29 5.39 2.35 -25.20
C ASN A 29 4.50 1.57 -24.21
N LEU A 30 4.31 2.10 -22.99
CA LEU A 30 3.42 1.50 -21.99
C LEU A 30 1.99 1.34 -22.53
N TYR A 31 1.41 2.38 -23.13
CA TYR A 31 0.07 2.31 -23.71
C TYR A 31 -0.02 1.27 -24.84
N ARG A 32 0.99 1.23 -25.71
CA ARG A 32 1.05 0.26 -26.81
C ARG A 32 1.11 -1.18 -26.30
N GLU A 33 1.87 -1.46 -25.25
CA GLU A 33 1.94 -2.80 -24.65
C GLU A 33 0.66 -3.17 -23.91
N ARG A 34 -0.01 -2.22 -23.26
CA ARG A 34 -1.33 -2.44 -22.65
C ARG A 34 -2.38 -2.82 -23.71
N GLU A 35 -2.36 -2.22 -24.89
CA GLU A 35 -3.29 -2.56 -25.98
C GLU A 35 -3.05 -3.96 -26.58
N LYS A 36 -1.83 -4.48 -26.50
CA LYS A 36 -1.51 -5.82 -26.99
C LYS A 36 -1.95 -6.91 -26.00
N ASN A 37 -1.84 -6.64 -24.71
CA ASN A 37 -2.07 -7.63 -23.67
C ASN A 37 -3.57 -7.94 -23.48
N HIS A 38 -3.90 -9.24 -23.45
CA HIS A 38 -5.27 -9.73 -23.35
C HIS A 38 -5.96 -9.33 -22.04
N LEU A 39 -5.21 -9.22 -20.93
CA LEU A 39 -5.76 -8.87 -19.62
C LEU A 39 -6.55 -7.54 -19.64
N TYR A 40 -5.98 -6.51 -20.26
CA TYR A 40 -6.63 -5.20 -20.34
C TYR A 40 -7.83 -5.19 -21.28
N LYS A 41 -7.90 -6.11 -22.25
CA LYS A 41 -9.09 -6.29 -23.11
C LYS A 41 -10.20 -7.02 -22.37
N TRP A 42 -9.85 -8.03 -21.56
CA TRP A 42 -10.81 -8.81 -20.79
C TRP A 42 -11.48 -7.98 -19.69
N VAL A 43 -10.70 -7.21 -18.94
CA VAL A 43 -11.23 -6.37 -17.85
C VAL A 43 -11.71 -5.01 -18.37
N GLY A 44 -11.06 -4.47 -19.39
CA GLY A 44 -11.28 -3.10 -19.85
C GLY A 44 -10.56 -2.07 -18.97
N VAL A 45 -9.91 -1.07 -19.58
CA VAL A 45 -9.10 -0.08 -18.84
C VAL A 45 -9.97 1.02 -18.22
N ARG A 46 -10.92 1.59 -18.98
CA ARG A 46 -11.77 2.71 -18.54
C ARG A 46 -13.26 2.39 -18.56
N LYS A 47 -13.76 1.74 -19.62
CA LYS A 47 -15.15 1.32 -19.78
C LYS A 47 -15.22 0.03 -20.61
N GLY A 48 -16.27 -0.75 -20.39
CA GLY A 48 -16.43 -2.06 -21.01
C GLY A 48 -15.47 -3.09 -20.44
N GLY A 49 -15.37 -4.23 -21.10
CA GLY A 49 -14.60 -5.39 -20.68
C GLY A 49 -15.34 -6.65 -21.12
N GLU A 50 -14.64 -7.58 -21.75
CA GLU A 50 -15.24 -8.84 -22.19
C GLU A 50 -15.87 -9.59 -21.00
N LEU A 51 -15.19 -9.62 -19.85
CA LEU A 51 -15.68 -10.27 -18.63
C LEU A 51 -16.96 -9.64 -18.09
N ILE A 52 -17.03 -8.30 -18.08
CA ILE A 52 -18.22 -7.58 -17.61
C ILE A 52 -19.41 -7.91 -18.52
N SER A 53 -19.21 -7.89 -19.85
CA SER A 53 -20.27 -8.22 -20.80
C SER A 53 -20.74 -9.68 -20.72
N ILE A 54 -19.84 -10.62 -20.43
CA ILE A 54 -20.17 -12.03 -20.24
C ILE A 54 -20.97 -12.20 -18.95
N TYR A 55 -20.55 -11.54 -17.86
CA TYR A 55 -21.27 -11.59 -16.59
C TYR A 55 -22.68 -11.01 -16.70
N GLU A 56 -22.85 -9.88 -17.39
CA GLU A 56 -24.17 -9.28 -17.60
C GLU A 56 -25.10 -10.14 -18.45
N ARG A 57 -24.56 -10.97 -19.38
CA ARG A 57 -25.37 -11.82 -20.27
C ARG A 57 -25.66 -13.20 -19.67
N ASP A 58 -24.62 -13.86 -19.15
CA ASP A 58 -24.62 -15.28 -18.80
C ASP A 58 -24.39 -15.50 -17.29
N GLY A 59 -24.21 -14.44 -16.50
CA GLY A 59 -24.02 -14.52 -15.05
C GLY A 59 -22.71 -15.20 -14.62
N GLU A 60 -22.75 -15.85 -13.46
CA GLU A 60 -21.62 -16.57 -12.87
C GLU A 60 -21.12 -17.72 -13.77
N ASP A 61 -22.03 -18.49 -14.37
CA ASP A 61 -21.68 -19.61 -15.24
C ASP A 61 -20.89 -19.16 -16.48
N GLY A 62 -21.22 -17.99 -17.04
CA GLY A 62 -20.47 -17.40 -18.14
C GLY A 62 -19.03 -17.06 -17.76
N VAL A 63 -18.83 -16.51 -16.56
CA VAL A 63 -17.50 -16.17 -16.03
C VAL A 63 -16.68 -17.43 -15.78
N LEU A 64 -17.28 -18.48 -15.22
CA LEU A 64 -16.62 -19.76 -14.99
C LEU A 64 -16.20 -20.43 -16.31
N LYS A 65 -17.08 -20.43 -17.31
CA LYS A 65 -16.76 -20.95 -18.65
C LYS A 65 -15.61 -20.18 -19.30
N PHE A 66 -15.63 -18.84 -19.21
CA PHE A 66 -14.53 -18.00 -19.68
C PHE A 66 -13.21 -18.34 -18.98
N ALA A 67 -13.26 -18.52 -17.66
CA ALA A 67 -12.11 -18.89 -16.85
C ALA A 67 -11.51 -20.24 -17.30
N ASP A 68 -12.34 -21.26 -17.50
CA ASP A 68 -11.89 -22.59 -17.92
C ASP A 68 -11.28 -22.57 -19.34
N GLU A 69 -11.87 -21.82 -20.27
CA GLU A 69 -11.43 -21.75 -21.67
C GLU A 69 -10.16 -20.89 -21.86
N LYS A 70 -10.09 -19.72 -21.21
CA LYS A 70 -9.04 -18.72 -21.47
C LYS A 70 -8.02 -18.57 -20.36
N MET A 71 -8.43 -18.67 -19.08
CA MET A 71 -7.52 -18.43 -17.95
C MET A 71 -6.64 -19.63 -17.64
N THR A 72 -7.13 -20.86 -17.76
CA THR A 72 -6.40 -22.09 -17.41
C THR A 72 -4.99 -22.15 -18.03
N SER A 73 -4.85 -21.72 -19.30
CA SER A 73 -3.56 -21.68 -20.00
C SER A 73 -2.56 -20.66 -19.42
N MET A 74 -3.05 -19.62 -18.76
CA MET A 74 -2.28 -18.51 -18.18
C MET A 74 -1.85 -18.78 -16.73
N LEU A 75 -2.42 -19.81 -16.08
CA LEU A 75 -2.11 -20.18 -14.69
C LEU A 75 -1.03 -21.25 -14.62
N TYR A 76 -0.22 -21.22 -13.56
CA TYR A 76 0.65 -22.34 -13.18
C TYR A 76 -0.19 -23.53 -12.72
N GLY A 77 0.26 -24.75 -13.02
CA GLY A 77 -0.44 -25.97 -12.60
C GLY A 77 -1.91 -26.05 -13.02
N GLU A 78 -2.28 -25.38 -14.12
CA GLU A 78 -3.66 -25.27 -14.60
C GLU A 78 -4.64 -24.70 -13.57
N GLY A 79 -4.13 -23.91 -12.60
CA GLY A 79 -4.94 -23.28 -11.55
C GLY A 79 -4.98 -24.05 -10.23
N ASN A 80 -4.43 -25.27 -10.17
CA ASN A 80 -4.50 -26.12 -8.98
C ASN A 80 -3.43 -25.80 -7.93
N GLU A 81 -2.19 -25.56 -8.38
CA GLU A 81 -1.05 -25.38 -7.47
C GLU A 81 -0.29 -24.08 -7.77
N PRO A 82 -0.17 -23.18 -6.77
CA PRO A 82 0.66 -21.98 -6.89
C PRO A 82 2.14 -22.33 -7.09
N HIS A 83 2.81 -21.59 -7.95
CA HIS A 83 4.25 -21.73 -8.17
C HIS A 83 5.04 -20.80 -7.25
N GLN A 84 6.16 -21.28 -6.71
CA GLN A 84 7.07 -20.46 -5.90
C GLN A 84 7.90 -19.56 -6.82
N ILE A 85 7.67 -18.24 -6.78
CA ILE A 85 8.44 -17.27 -7.56
C ILE A 85 9.75 -16.97 -6.85
N LYS A 86 10.87 -17.31 -7.51
CA LYS A 86 12.21 -16.98 -7.03
C LYS A 86 12.66 -15.64 -7.57
N PHE A 87 13.66 -15.06 -6.92
CA PHE A 87 14.25 -13.79 -7.36
C PHE A 87 14.76 -13.85 -8.81
N GLN A 88 15.33 -15.00 -9.22
CA GLN A 88 15.81 -15.19 -10.60
C GLN A 88 14.70 -15.08 -11.65
N ASP A 89 13.50 -15.57 -11.35
CA ASP A 89 12.35 -15.50 -12.25
C ASP A 89 11.84 -14.07 -12.38
N TYR A 90 11.83 -13.34 -11.25
CA TYR A 90 11.55 -11.92 -11.22
C TYR A 90 12.52 -11.11 -12.09
N VAL A 91 13.83 -11.32 -11.93
CA VAL A 91 14.86 -10.61 -12.72
C VAL A 91 14.69 -10.87 -14.21
N LYS A 92 14.43 -12.13 -14.61
CA LYS A 92 14.17 -12.49 -16.02
C LYS A 92 12.95 -11.77 -16.56
N TRP A 93 11.85 -11.79 -15.81
CA TRP A 93 10.62 -11.10 -16.18
C TRP A 93 10.85 -9.59 -16.32
N LYS A 94 11.50 -8.97 -15.32
CA LYS A 94 11.76 -7.53 -15.28
C LYS A 94 12.62 -7.05 -16.45
N LYS A 95 13.67 -7.80 -16.80
CA LYS A 95 14.48 -7.53 -18.00
C LYS A 95 13.65 -7.60 -19.28
N GLY A 96 12.78 -8.60 -19.41
CA GLY A 96 11.87 -8.71 -20.56
C GLY A 96 10.94 -7.51 -20.70
N VAL A 97 10.35 -7.06 -19.60
CA VAL A 97 9.46 -5.88 -19.58
C VAL A 97 10.23 -4.59 -19.86
N ASN A 98 11.43 -4.42 -19.30
CA ASN A 98 12.25 -3.24 -19.55
C ASN A 98 12.60 -3.10 -21.04
N VAL A 99 12.93 -4.20 -21.71
CA VAL A 99 13.18 -4.22 -23.16
C VAL A 99 11.92 -3.82 -23.94
N GLN A 100 10.74 -4.31 -23.56
CA GLN A 100 9.47 -3.91 -24.19
C GLN A 100 9.17 -2.42 -24.03
N LEU A 101 9.57 -1.83 -22.91
CA LEU A 101 9.38 -0.40 -22.61
C LEU A 101 10.50 0.49 -23.15
N GLY A 102 11.55 -0.06 -23.76
CA GLY A 102 12.71 0.69 -24.27
C GLY A 102 13.66 1.18 -23.17
N LEU A 103 13.62 0.58 -21.98
CA LEU A 103 14.47 0.95 -20.84
C LEU A 103 15.79 0.19 -20.87
N SER A 104 16.91 0.89 -20.60
CA SER A 104 18.24 0.26 -20.44
C SER A 104 18.40 -0.39 -19.06
N ASP A 105 19.10 -1.53 -19.03
CA ASP A 105 19.17 -2.51 -17.92
C ASP A 105 19.73 -2.02 -16.57
N VAL A 106 20.12 -0.74 -16.45
CA VAL A 106 21.24 -0.38 -15.56
C VAL A 106 20.85 -0.15 -14.09
N ASN A 107 19.64 0.33 -13.77
CA ASN A 107 19.39 0.88 -12.42
C ASN A 107 18.22 0.27 -11.62
N GLY A 108 17.33 -0.52 -12.25
CA GLY A 108 16.08 -0.95 -11.60
C GLY A 108 16.18 -2.22 -10.74
N VAL A 109 17.09 -3.13 -11.09
CA VAL A 109 17.08 -4.50 -10.55
C VAL A 109 17.74 -4.59 -9.17
N GLU A 110 18.84 -3.87 -8.95
CA GLU A 110 19.61 -3.90 -7.69
C GLU A 110 18.80 -3.33 -6.51
N MET A 111 18.01 -2.28 -6.74
CA MET A 111 17.25 -1.61 -5.68
C MET A 111 16.10 -2.47 -5.12
N GLN A 112 15.71 -3.53 -5.84
CA GLN A 112 14.59 -4.40 -5.46
C GLN A 112 15.04 -5.73 -4.87
N GLU A 113 16.33 -6.09 -4.93
CA GLU A 113 16.85 -7.32 -4.32
C GLU A 113 16.59 -7.37 -2.81
N SER A 114 16.79 -6.25 -2.12
CA SER A 114 16.54 -6.13 -0.68
C SER A 114 15.05 -6.16 -0.30
N LYS A 115 14.16 -5.82 -1.23
CA LYS A 115 12.71 -5.74 -1.02
C LYS A 115 12.00 -7.03 -1.42
N PHE A 116 12.57 -7.79 -2.36
CA PHE A 116 11.93 -8.97 -2.92
C PHE A 116 11.92 -10.11 -1.90
N LYS A 117 10.73 -10.69 -1.69
CA LYS A 117 10.54 -11.92 -0.94
C LYS A 117 9.97 -12.97 -1.87
N GLU A 118 10.54 -14.18 -1.80
CA GLU A 118 9.98 -15.32 -2.51
C GLU A 118 8.57 -15.58 -2.00
N HIS A 119 7.63 -15.68 -2.92
CA HIS A 119 6.21 -15.83 -2.62
C HIS A 119 5.58 -16.78 -3.64
N LYS A 120 4.41 -17.29 -3.28
CA LYS A 120 3.61 -18.13 -4.17
C LYS A 120 2.82 -17.25 -5.12
N ALA A 121 2.76 -17.64 -6.38
CA ALA A 121 1.94 -17.00 -7.38
C ALA A 121 1.25 -18.05 -8.24
N LEU A 122 -0.03 -17.84 -8.57
CA LEU A 122 -0.75 -18.73 -9.47
C LEU A 122 -0.69 -18.23 -10.91
N TRP A 123 -0.69 -16.92 -11.13
CA TRP A 123 -0.62 -16.35 -12.48
C TRP A 123 0.81 -16.37 -13.05
N LYS A 124 0.99 -16.95 -14.25
CA LYS A 124 2.30 -17.03 -14.93
C LYS A 124 2.92 -15.66 -15.16
N LEU A 125 4.17 -15.45 -14.71
CA LEU A 125 4.85 -14.15 -14.80
C LEU A 125 4.89 -13.60 -16.23
N ASN A 126 5.16 -14.45 -17.23
CA ASN A 126 5.22 -14.05 -18.64
C ASN A 126 3.84 -13.74 -19.27
N LYS A 127 2.75 -13.96 -18.54
CA LYS A 127 1.36 -13.69 -18.97
C LYS A 127 0.69 -12.61 -18.13
N ARG A 128 1.42 -11.95 -17.23
CA ARG A 128 0.92 -10.83 -16.42
C ARG A 128 0.78 -9.54 -17.23
N GLY A 129 0.19 -8.52 -16.61
CA GLY A 129 0.16 -7.17 -17.15
C GLY A 129 1.56 -6.55 -17.24
N VAL A 130 1.64 -5.36 -17.84
CA VAL A 130 2.91 -4.63 -18.02
C VAL A 130 3.51 -4.21 -16.68
N GLU A 131 2.69 -4.01 -15.65
CA GLU A 131 3.10 -3.69 -14.28
C GLU A 131 3.14 -4.95 -13.39
N GLY A 132 3.07 -6.14 -13.99
CA GLY A 132 3.11 -7.41 -13.26
C GLY A 132 1.85 -7.72 -12.46
N GLU A 133 0.74 -7.07 -12.80
CA GLU A 133 -0.57 -7.32 -12.23
C GLU A 133 -1.22 -8.58 -12.82
N ASN A 134 -2.21 -9.11 -12.10
CA ASN A 134 -3.05 -10.21 -12.56
C ASN A 134 -4.48 -9.70 -12.81
N ILE A 135 -5.38 -10.60 -13.20
CA ILE A 135 -6.76 -10.22 -13.50
C ILE A 135 -7.53 -9.73 -12.27
N ILE A 136 -7.27 -10.29 -11.08
CA ILE A 136 -7.93 -9.90 -9.83
C ILE A 136 -7.51 -8.48 -9.44
N HIS A 137 -6.22 -8.16 -9.52
CA HIS A 137 -5.71 -6.81 -9.30
C HIS A 137 -6.41 -5.79 -10.21
N LEU A 138 -6.54 -6.09 -11.51
CA LEU A 138 -7.23 -5.22 -12.45
C LEU A 138 -8.72 -5.07 -12.15
N LEU A 139 -9.41 -6.14 -11.76
CA LEU A 139 -10.83 -6.10 -11.40
C LEU A 139 -11.06 -5.28 -10.12
N LEU A 140 -10.26 -5.52 -9.07
CA LEU A 140 -10.40 -4.81 -7.80
C LEU A 140 -10.05 -3.33 -7.92
N ASN A 141 -9.12 -2.96 -8.80
CA ASN A 141 -8.80 -1.55 -9.06
C ASN A 141 -9.94 -0.77 -9.75
N ARG A 142 -11.04 -1.43 -10.12
CA ARG A 142 -12.22 -0.79 -10.69
C ARG A 142 -13.22 -0.51 -9.59
N GLU A 143 -13.70 0.73 -9.52
CA GLU A 143 -14.77 1.15 -8.60
C GLU A 143 -16.18 0.71 -9.11
N GLN A 144 -16.31 -0.56 -9.50
CA GLN A 144 -17.57 -1.12 -10.01
C GLN A 144 -17.92 -2.39 -9.24
N GLN A 145 -19.11 -2.44 -8.65
CA GLN A 145 -19.58 -3.58 -7.84
C GLN A 145 -19.52 -4.91 -8.61
N VAL A 146 -19.86 -4.88 -9.90
CA VAL A 146 -19.78 -6.04 -10.79
C VAL A 146 -18.36 -6.61 -10.86
N CYS A 147 -17.33 -5.77 -10.84
CA CYS A 147 -15.94 -6.24 -10.85
C CYS A 147 -15.57 -6.98 -9.56
N TYR A 148 -16.07 -6.52 -8.41
CA TYR A 148 -15.88 -7.21 -7.13
C TYR A 148 -16.57 -8.58 -7.11
N GLU A 149 -17.79 -8.66 -7.67
CA GLU A 149 -18.50 -9.93 -7.81
C GLU A 149 -17.76 -10.92 -8.71
N ILE A 150 -17.31 -10.47 -9.89
CA ILE A 150 -16.50 -11.29 -10.81
C ILE A 150 -15.20 -11.73 -10.12
N ALA A 151 -14.52 -10.83 -9.40
CA ALA A 151 -13.29 -11.16 -8.68
C ALA A 151 -13.54 -12.26 -7.63
N ARG A 152 -14.65 -12.18 -6.87
CA ARG A 152 -15.03 -13.22 -5.90
C ARG A 152 -15.33 -14.56 -6.56
N ILE A 153 -16.02 -14.57 -7.70
CA ILE A 153 -16.28 -15.81 -8.47
C ILE A 153 -14.95 -16.46 -8.89
N LEU A 154 -14.03 -15.66 -9.45
CA LEU A 154 -12.72 -16.15 -9.87
C LEU A 154 -11.85 -16.62 -8.71
N LEU A 155 -11.92 -15.95 -7.55
CA LEU A 155 -11.22 -16.37 -6.33
C LEU A 155 -11.79 -17.67 -5.73
N LYS A 156 -13.09 -17.91 -5.84
CA LYS A 156 -13.70 -19.20 -5.47
C LYS A 156 -13.24 -20.32 -6.38
N ARG A 157 -13.11 -20.05 -7.69
CA ARG A 157 -12.64 -21.04 -8.68
C ARG A 157 -11.15 -21.33 -8.56
N TYR A 158 -10.34 -20.29 -8.37
CA TYR A 158 -8.88 -20.36 -8.29
C TYR A 158 -8.36 -19.67 -7.01
N PRO A 159 -8.39 -20.36 -5.85
CA PRO A 159 -7.95 -19.82 -4.58
C PRO A 159 -6.52 -19.27 -4.58
N GLY A 160 -5.63 -19.90 -5.35
CA GLY A 160 -4.22 -19.51 -5.43
C GLY A 160 -3.96 -18.11 -6.01
N LEU A 161 -4.95 -17.49 -6.67
CA LEU A 161 -4.86 -16.08 -7.11
C LEU A 161 -4.74 -15.11 -5.93
N ALA A 162 -5.15 -15.52 -4.73
CA ALA A 162 -5.05 -14.70 -3.52
C ALA A 162 -3.60 -14.43 -3.08
N HIS A 163 -2.64 -15.26 -3.50
CA HIS A 163 -1.22 -15.10 -3.14
C HIS A 163 -0.45 -14.15 -4.08
N ASP A 164 -1.02 -13.83 -5.24
CA ASP A 164 -0.35 -13.00 -6.23
C ASP A 164 -0.16 -11.56 -5.71
N VAL A 165 1.00 -10.97 -6.00
CA VAL A 165 1.31 -9.55 -5.74
C VAL A 165 1.72 -8.82 -7.00
N TYR A 166 1.63 -7.49 -7.01
CA TYR A 166 2.17 -6.64 -8.06
C TYR A 166 3.70 -6.72 -8.12
N MET A 167 4.24 -6.77 -9.35
CA MET A 167 5.68 -6.88 -9.60
C MET A 167 6.30 -5.60 -10.17
N GLY A 168 5.50 -4.62 -10.60
CA GLY A 168 5.95 -3.34 -11.15
C GLY A 168 6.48 -2.39 -10.09
N ASP A 169 7.29 -1.41 -10.49
CA ASP A 169 8.06 -0.57 -9.54
C ASP A 169 7.19 0.33 -8.67
N GLU A 170 6.11 0.87 -9.26
CA GLU A 170 5.21 1.79 -8.57
C GLU A 170 4.39 1.07 -7.48
N MET A 171 3.78 -0.06 -7.84
CA MET A 171 2.85 -0.81 -6.97
C MET A 171 3.49 -2.07 -6.35
N PHE A 172 4.82 -2.18 -6.37
CA PHE A 172 5.54 -3.40 -5.98
C PHE A 172 5.07 -3.97 -4.64
N GLY A 173 4.77 -5.26 -4.61
CA GLY A 173 4.37 -5.99 -3.41
C GLY A 173 2.92 -5.75 -2.95
N GLN A 174 2.18 -4.83 -3.57
CA GLN A 174 0.75 -4.69 -3.31
C GLN A 174 0.03 -5.99 -3.68
N SER A 175 -0.82 -6.49 -2.79
CA SER A 175 -1.63 -7.71 -3.00
C SER A 175 -3.10 -7.36 -3.23
N ALA A 176 -3.89 -8.33 -3.73
CA ALA A 176 -5.34 -8.19 -3.81
C ALA A 176 -5.98 -7.85 -2.45
N LEU A 177 -5.38 -8.30 -1.33
CA LEU A 177 -5.83 -7.98 0.02
C LEU A 177 -5.73 -6.49 0.32
N HIS A 178 -4.65 -5.82 -0.11
CA HIS A 178 -4.53 -4.37 0.02
C HIS A 178 -5.63 -3.63 -0.75
N LEU A 179 -5.89 -4.04 -2.00
CA LEU A 179 -6.92 -3.40 -2.84
C LEU A 179 -8.32 -3.55 -2.24
N ALA A 180 -8.68 -4.76 -1.77
CA ALA A 180 -9.98 -5.00 -1.15
C ALA A 180 -10.20 -4.13 0.10
N ILE A 181 -9.15 -3.89 0.89
CA ILE A 181 -9.20 -3.02 2.07
C ILE A 181 -9.40 -1.55 1.68
N VAL A 182 -8.69 -1.07 0.64
CA VAL A 182 -8.84 0.31 0.14
C VAL A 182 -10.27 0.58 -0.33
N HIS A 183 -10.94 -0.43 -0.88
CA HIS A 183 -12.32 -0.34 -1.36
C HIS A 183 -13.39 -0.68 -0.33
N ASP A 184 -13.01 -0.93 0.93
CA ASP A 184 -13.93 -1.25 2.02
C ASP A 184 -14.76 -2.54 1.77
N ASP A 185 -14.24 -3.47 0.97
CA ASP A 185 -14.94 -4.71 0.58
C ASP A 185 -14.66 -5.85 1.57
N TYR A 186 -15.46 -5.90 2.64
CA TYR A 186 -15.32 -6.90 3.70
C TYR A 186 -15.44 -8.34 3.17
N GLU A 187 -16.40 -8.62 2.27
CA GLU A 187 -16.60 -9.97 1.74
C GLU A 187 -15.39 -10.45 0.93
N THR A 188 -14.79 -9.58 0.11
CA THR A 188 -13.59 -9.94 -0.65
C THR A 188 -12.38 -10.12 0.26
N VAL A 189 -12.22 -9.27 1.29
CA VAL A 189 -11.17 -9.45 2.31
C VAL A 189 -11.31 -10.82 2.99
N GLN A 190 -12.53 -11.16 3.43
CA GLN A 190 -12.80 -12.44 4.07
C GLN A 190 -12.47 -13.62 3.16
N LEU A 191 -12.89 -13.56 1.88
CA LEU A 191 -12.61 -14.62 0.90
C LEU A 191 -11.11 -14.77 0.63
N LEU A 192 -10.38 -13.67 0.51
CA LEU A 192 -8.93 -13.69 0.30
C LEU A 192 -8.21 -14.35 1.48
N LEU A 193 -8.59 -14.02 2.72
CA LEU A 193 -8.02 -14.60 3.93
C LEU A 193 -8.36 -16.09 4.08
N GLN A 194 -9.59 -16.50 3.75
CA GLN A 194 -9.99 -17.91 3.69
C GLN A 194 -9.15 -18.70 2.68
N ASN A 195 -8.75 -18.05 1.57
CA ASN A 195 -7.86 -18.59 0.55
C ASN A 195 -6.36 -18.45 0.92
N ASN A 196 -6.03 -18.26 2.20
CA ASN A 196 -4.66 -18.15 2.71
C ASN A 196 -3.83 -17.00 2.10
N ALA A 197 -4.46 -15.88 1.73
CA ALA A 197 -3.72 -14.66 1.39
C ALA A 197 -2.75 -14.28 2.54
N ASP A 198 -1.56 -13.80 2.18
CA ASP A 198 -0.58 -13.36 3.18
C ASP A 198 -1.07 -12.08 3.88
N VAL A 199 -1.48 -12.24 5.13
CA VAL A 199 -1.95 -11.14 6.00
C VAL A 199 -0.86 -10.12 6.31
N ASN A 200 0.42 -10.48 6.13
CA ASN A 200 1.58 -9.62 6.36
C ASN A 200 2.34 -9.29 5.06
N ALA A 201 1.67 -9.38 3.90
CA ALA A 201 2.21 -8.92 2.63
C ALA A 201 2.64 -7.45 2.73
N ARG A 202 3.73 -7.05 2.07
CA ARG A 202 4.25 -5.68 2.14
C ARG A 202 4.15 -4.97 0.79
N ALA A 203 3.42 -3.87 0.74
CA ALA A 203 3.34 -2.96 -0.41
C ALA A 203 4.51 -1.94 -0.39
N CYS A 204 5.68 -2.34 -0.92
CA CYS A 204 6.94 -1.59 -0.85
C CYS A 204 7.26 -0.75 -2.11
N GLY A 205 6.27 -0.58 -3.00
CA GLY A 205 6.39 0.15 -4.26
C GLY A 205 6.64 1.65 -4.08
N ASN A 206 7.17 2.29 -5.12
CA ASN A 206 7.50 3.71 -5.09
C ASN A 206 6.25 4.59 -4.86
N PHE A 207 5.08 4.14 -5.28
CA PHE A 207 3.82 4.85 -5.04
C PHE A 207 3.58 5.08 -3.55
N PHE A 208 3.88 4.08 -2.72
CA PHE A 208 3.65 4.09 -1.27
C PHE A 208 4.72 4.81 -0.45
N LEU A 209 5.79 5.30 -1.07
CA LEU A 209 6.80 6.07 -0.36
C LEU A 209 6.31 7.51 -0.11
N PRO A 210 6.65 8.11 1.05
CA PRO A 210 6.48 9.54 1.30
C PRO A 210 7.09 10.40 0.18
N GLU A 211 6.44 11.52 -0.18
CA GLU A 211 6.85 12.35 -1.32
C GLU A 211 8.19 13.05 -1.08
N ASP A 212 8.37 13.56 0.13
CA ASP A 212 9.59 14.18 0.64
C ASP A 212 10.82 13.24 0.57
N PHE A 213 10.60 11.94 0.82
CA PHE A 213 11.63 10.92 0.70
C PHE A 213 12.07 10.72 -0.76
N LYS A 214 11.13 10.74 -1.72
CA LYS A 214 11.45 10.63 -3.16
C LYS A 214 12.35 11.77 -3.63
N ALA A 215 12.22 12.95 -3.02
CA ALA A 215 12.93 14.16 -3.46
C ALA A 215 14.30 14.36 -2.78
N THR A 216 14.43 14.08 -1.48
CA THR A 216 15.56 14.59 -0.68
C THR A 216 16.30 13.56 0.19
N ASN A 217 15.73 12.35 0.36
CA ASN A 217 16.38 11.19 0.98
C ASN A 217 16.96 11.38 2.41
N LYS A 218 16.64 12.44 3.18
CA LYS A 218 17.36 12.70 4.45
C LYS A 218 16.57 13.07 5.71
N VAL A 219 15.33 13.56 5.66
CA VAL A 219 14.44 13.60 6.84
C VAL A 219 13.02 13.62 6.31
N THR A 220 12.17 12.71 6.78
CA THR A 220 10.77 12.70 6.36
C THR A 220 9.86 13.36 7.41
N ASP A 221 8.93 14.18 6.93
CA ASP A 221 7.71 14.58 7.62
C ASP A 221 6.52 13.66 7.26
N TYR A 222 6.77 12.68 6.39
CA TYR A 222 5.81 11.68 5.94
C TYR A 222 4.61 12.28 5.19
N GLN A 223 4.78 13.47 4.61
CA GLN A 223 3.77 14.06 3.73
C GLN A 223 3.68 13.24 2.44
N GLY A 224 2.45 12.91 2.05
CA GLY A 224 2.16 12.21 0.81
C GLY A 224 0.73 11.68 0.77
N TYR A 225 0.21 11.47 -0.43
CA TYR A 225 -1.17 11.02 -0.63
C TYR A 225 -1.38 9.51 -0.42
N ALA A 226 -0.31 8.71 -0.30
CA ALA A 226 -0.41 7.26 -0.40
C ALA A 226 0.48 6.46 0.58
N TYR A 227 0.91 7.07 1.69
CA TYR A 227 1.73 6.38 2.69
C TYR A 227 0.87 5.72 3.78
N TYR A 228 0.69 4.41 3.68
CA TYR A 228 -0.23 3.62 4.53
C TYR A 228 0.46 2.55 5.39
N GLY A 229 1.80 2.54 5.47
CA GLY A 229 2.54 1.64 6.36
C GLY A 229 2.67 0.19 5.89
N GLU A 230 2.71 -0.02 4.56
CA GLU A 230 3.02 -1.28 3.83
C GLU A 230 2.17 -2.53 4.09
N TYR A 231 1.63 -2.74 5.29
CA TYR A 231 0.91 -3.97 5.67
C TYR A 231 -0.60 -3.81 5.55
N PRO A 232 -1.35 -4.89 5.23
CA PRO A 232 -2.82 -4.86 5.16
C PRO A 232 -3.48 -4.30 6.43
N LEU A 233 -2.99 -4.68 7.60
CA LEU A 233 -3.51 -4.17 8.88
C LEU A 233 -3.28 -2.67 9.06
N ALA A 234 -2.17 -2.14 8.56
CA ALA A 234 -1.88 -0.71 8.59
C ALA A 234 -2.81 0.05 7.63
N PHE A 235 -3.12 -0.49 6.45
CA PHE A 235 -4.11 0.07 5.54
C PHE A 235 -5.48 0.16 6.22
N ALA A 236 -5.98 -0.93 6.82
CA ALA A 236 -7.26 -0.93 7.53
C ALA A 236 -7.32 0.14 8.63
N ALA A 237 -6.20 0.32 9.36
CA ALA A 237 -6.09 1.37 10.37
C ALA A 237 -6.11 2.80 9.78
N CYS A 238 -5.44 3.02 8.65
CA CYS A 238 -5.42 4.33 7.97
C CYS A 238 -6.81 4.74 7.46
N PHE A 239 -7.58 3.77 6.93
CA PHE A 239 -8.96 4.01 6.49
C PHE A 239 -9.99 3.99 7.62
N GLY A 240 -9.59 3.66 8.85
CA GLY A 240 -10.48 3.68 10.01
C GLY A 240 -11.48 2.52 10.07
N ASN A 241 -11.33 1.48 9.23
CA ASN A 241 -12.24 0.33 9.23
C ASN A 241 -11.87 -0.65 10.35
N LYS A 242 -12.69 -0.69 11.41
CA LYS A 242 -12.51 -1.57 12.57
C LYS A 242 -12.91 -3.02 12.29
N ASP A 243 -13.91 -3.26 11.46
CA ASP A 243 -14.39 -4.62 11.15
C ASP A 243 -13.35 -5.41 10.36
N ILE A 244 -12.76 -4.78 9.33
CA ILE A 244 -11.63 -5.35 8.58
C ILE A 244 -10.40 -5.49 9.48
N TYR A 245 -10.13 -4.50 10.35
CA TYR A 245 -9.02 -4.57 11.29
C TYR A 245 -9.12 -5.81 12.20
N ASP A 246 -10.29 -6.03 12.81
CA ASP A 246 -10.56 -7.17 13.66
C ASP A 246 -10.43 -8.49 12.90
N LEU A 247 -10.95 -8.54 11.67
CA LEU A 247 -10.83 -9.71 10.80
C LEU A 247 -9.36 -10.04 10.52
N LEU A 248 -8.53 -9.05 10.20
CA LEU A 248 -7.09 -9.26 9.97
C LEU A 248 -6.38 -9.77 11.24
N ILE A 249 -6.71 -9.23 12.41
CA ILE A 249 -6.16 -9.70 13.70
C ILE A 249 -6.55 -11.16 13.96
N GLN A 250 -7.80 -11.55 13.67
CA GLN A 250 -8.25 -12.94 13.80
C GLN A 250 -7.45 -13.91 12.92
N TYR A 251 -7.03 -13.46 11.73
CA TYR A 251 -6.16 -14.21 10.82
C TYR A 251 -4.67 -14.06 11.13
N GLY A 252 -4.31 -13.51 12.28
CA GLY A 252 -2.93 -13.51 12.80
C GLY A 252 -2.10 -12.29 12.43
N ALA A 253 -2.71 -11.21 11.92
CA ALA A 253 -2.00 -9.95 11.72
C ALA A 253 -1.34 -9.45 13.01
N ASN A 254 -0.20 -8.77 12.89
CA ASN A 254 0.51 -8.22 14.04
C ASN A 254 0.55 -6.68 13.97
N PRO A 255 -0.09 -5.96 14.92
CA PRO A 255 -0.13 -4.50 14.94
C PRO A 255 1.25 -3.86 15.15
N ASN A 256 2.21 -4.61 15.69
CA ASN A 256 3.55 -4.10 16.01
C ASN A 256 4.56 -4.36 14.88
N LEU A 257 4.13 -4.84 13.70
CA LEU A 257 5.03 -4.95 12.55
C LEU A 257 5.46 -3.57 12.08
N GLN A 258 6.72 -3.47 11.72
CA GLN A 258 7.37 -2.25 11.30
C GLN A 258 7.57 -2.26 9.78
N ASP A 259 7.25 -1.14 9.13
CA ASP A 259 7.48 -0.92 7.71
C ASP A 259 8.96 -0.60 7.41
N SER A 260 9.29 -0.20 6.17
CA SER A 260 10.67 0.17 5.80
C SER A 260 11.24 1.35 6.60
N PHE A 261 10.41 2.20 7.19
CA PHE A 261 10.83 3.33 8.03
C PHE A 261 10.81 2.98 9.53
N GLY A 262 10.52 1.74 9.89
CA GLY A 262 10.37 1.32 11.28
C GLY A 262 9.01 1.69 11.88
N ASN A 263 8.08 2.22 11.09
CA ASN A 263 6.81 2.69 11.60
C ASN A 263 5.83 1.53 11.79
N THR A 264 5.16 1.52 12.95
CA THR A 264 4.05 0.61 13.26
C THR A 264 2.71 1.23 12.87
N ILE A 265 1.60 0.49 13.05
CA ILE A 265 0.26 1.03 12.81
C ILE A 265 -0.04 2.28 13.66
N LEU A 266 0.53 2.38 14.87
CA LEU A 266 0.29 3.53 15.75
C LEU A 266 1.00 4.78 15.23
N HIS A 267 2.18 4.61 14.62
CA HIS A 267 2.82 5.70 13.88
C HIS A 267 1.97 6.12 12.68
N MET A 268 1.39 5.15 11.96
CA MET A 268 0.49 5.45 10.83
C MET A 268 -0.76 6.23 11.27
N CYS A 269 -1.35 5.89 12.42
CA CYS A 269 -2.47 6.65 12.98
C CYS A 269 -2.09 8.12 13.27
N VAL A 270 -0.85 8.37 13.72
CA VAL A 270 -0.34 9.74 13.96
C VAL A 270 -0.13 10.50 12.64
N ILE A 271 0.41 9.84 11.62
CA ILE A 271 0.66 10.43 10.31
C ILE A 271 -0.68 10.80 9.62
N ASN A 272 -1.65 9.90 9.68
CA ASN A 272 -2.98 10.05 9.06
C ASN A 272 -4.03 10.73 9.95
N TYR A 273 -3.65 11.27 11.12
CA TYR A 273 -4.57 11.94 12.05
C TYR A 273 -5.75 11.08 12.54
N SER A 274 -5.58 9.76 12.64
CA SER A 274 -6.64 8.81 13.01
C SER A 274 -6.60 8.48 14.51
N SER A 275 -7.08 9.41 15.34
CA SER A 275 -7.03 9.29 16.81
C SER A 275 -8.00 8.25 17.38
N SER A 276 -9.18 8.13 16.77
CA SER A 276 -10.17 7.06 17.05
C SER A 276 -9.58 5.67 16.81
N MET A 277 -8.86 5.47 15.70
CA MET A 277 -8.23 4.19 15.41
C MET A 277 -7.02 3.93 16.31
N TYR A 278 -6.24 4.95 16.65
CA TYR A 278 -5.16 4.83 17.63
C TYR A 278 -5.69 4.26 18.96
N SER A 279 -6.74 4.90 19.50
CA SER A 279 -7.39 4.48 20.74
C SER A 279 -7.92 3.04 20.65
N TYR A 280 -8.49 2.70 19.50
CA TYR A 280 -9.01 1.36 19.22
C TYR A 280 -7.91 0.31 19.21
N ALA A 281 -6.83 0.53 18.48
CA ALA A 281 -5.71 -0.39 18.34
C ALA A 281 -4.98 -0.63 19.67
N VAL A 282 -4.75 0.42 20.47
CA VAL A 282 -4.11 0.29 21.79
C VAL A 282 -4.98 -0.50 22.78
N ARG A 283 -6.31 -0.33 22.72
CA ARG A 283 -7.26 -1.02 23.60
C ARG A 283 -7.85 -2.28 22.98
N HIS A 284 -7.30 -2.75 21.86
CA HIS A 284 -7.85 -3.89 21.16
C HIS A 284 -7.83 -5.14 22.05
N TRP A 285 -8.98 -5.82 22.14
CA TRP A 285 -9.22 -6.89 23.12
C TRP A 285 -8.36 -8.14 22.90
N ALA A 286 -8.12 -8.53 21.64
CA ALA A 286 -7.33 -9.74 21.34
C ALA A 286 -5.81 -9.48 21.34
N LYS A 287 -5.37 -8.44 20.64
CA LYS A 287 -3.95 -8.12 20.42
C LYS A 287 -3.75 -6.61 20.43
N PRO A 288 -3.52 -6.00 21.60
CA PRO A 288 -3.30 -4.57 21.71
C PRO A 288 -1.99 -4.16 21.03
N ALA A 289 -2.02 -3.01 20.35
CA ALA A 289 -0.83 -2.40 19.77
C ALA A 289 0.05 -1.76 20.86
N ASP A 290 1.37 -1.91 20.73
CA ASP A 290 2.33 -1.36 21.69
C ASP A 290 2.71 0.09 21.32
N PRO A 291 2.38 1.08 22.17
CA PRO A 291 2.68 2.48 21.90
C PRO A 291 4.14 2.88 22.15
N HIS A 292 5.01 1.98 22.61
CA HIS A 292 6.42 2.28 22.94
C HIS A 292 7.41 1.85 21.85
N VAL A 293 6.94 1.23 20.77
CA VAL A 293 7.82 0.83 19.66
C VAL A 293 8.44 2.07 19.02
N ILE A 294 9.75 2.03 18.79
CA ILE A 294 10.51 3.11 18.14
C ILE A 294 10.72 2.82 16.66
N ASN A 295 10.57 3.82 15.80
CA ASN A 295 10.87 3.72 14.38
C ASN A 295 12.37 3.90 14.08
N HIS A 296 12.77 3.81 12.80
CA HIS A 296 14.18 3.97 12.41
C HIS A 296 14.71 5.40 12.63
N ALA A 297 13.84 6.39 12.82
CA ALA A 297 14.20 7.74 13.23
C ALA A 297 14.34 7.90 14.76
N GLY A 298 14.17 6.81 15.53
CA GLY A 298 14.25 6.82 16.99
C GLY A 298 13.02 7.43 17.67
N LEU A 299 11.89 7.54 16.97
CA LEU A 299 10.68 8.15 17.46
C LEU A 299 9.66 7.08 17.84
N THR A 300 9.02 7.25 19.00
CA THR A 300 7.74 6.59 19.34
C THR A 300 6.57 7.33 18.66
N PRO A 301 5.36 6.75 18.58
CA PRO A 301 4.18 7.46 18.07
C PRO A 301 3.92 8.80 18.79
N LEU A 302 4.12 8.84 20.11
CA LEU A 302 3.94 10.06 20.91
C LEU A 302 4.94 11.15 20.50
N THR A 303 6.24 10.81 20.43
CA THR A 303 7.27 11.78 20.02
C THR A 303 7.16 12.19 18.55
N LEU A 304 6.68 11.28 17.69
CA LEU A 304 6.38 11.59 16.29
C LEU A 304 5.25 12.62 16.20
N ALA A 305 4.21 12.51 17.02
CA ALA A 305 3.12 13.49 17.04
C ALA A 305 3.62 14.88 17.42
N THR A 306 4.57 14.99 18.35
CA THR A 306 5.18 16.28 18.68
C THR A 306 6.03 16.82 17.53
N LYS A 307 6.85 15.98 16.90
CA LYS A 307 7.64 16.36 15.72
C LYS A 307 6.77 16.88 14.57
N LEU A 308 5.61 16.26 14.35
CA LEU A 308 4.66 16.62 13.28
C LEU A 308 3.64 17.70 13.71
N GLY A 309 3.71 18.21 14.95
CA GLY A 309 2.81 19.24 15.47
C GLY A 309 1.34 18.78 15.62
N ARG A 310 1.10 17.49 15.84
CA ARG A 310 -0.23 16.85 15.86
C ARG A 310 -0.87 16.95 17.26
N LYS A 311 -1.28 18.16 17.66
CA LYS A 311 -1.78 18.45 19.02
C LYS A 311 -2.94 17.53 19.47
N GLN A 312 -3.97 17.34 18.65
CA GLN A 312 -5.18 16.60 19.05
C GLN A 312 -4.87 15.13 19.39
N ILE A 313 -4.21 14.41 18.48
CA ILE A 313 -3.84 13.01 18.74
C ILE A 313 -2.83 12.89 19.88
N PHE A 314 -1.94 13.87 20.05
CA PHE A 314 -1.00 13.91 21.16
C PHE A 314 -1.73 14.00 22.52
N GLU A 315 -2.70 14.91 22.66
CA GLU A 315 -3.51 15.03 23.87
C GLU A 315 -4.30 13.74 24.15
N GLU A 316 -4.90 13.14 23.12
CA GLU A 316 -5.57 11.84 23.27
C GLU A 316 -4.62 10.73 23.72
N MET A 317 -3.42 10.65 23.13
CA MET A 317 -2.40 9.67 23.56
C MET A 317 -2.00 9.84 25.02
N LEU A 318 -1.82 11.08 25.49
CA LEU A 318 -1.51 11.34 26.90
C LEU A 318 -2.64 10.89 27.83
N GLU A 319 -3.89 11.16 27.45
CA GLU A 319 -5.06 10.71 28.21
C GLU A 319 -5.23 9.20 28.22
N LEU A 320 -4.80 8.49 27.18
CA LEU A 320 -4.80 7.02 27.14
C LEU A 320 -3.73 6.41 28.03
N MET A 321 -2.58 7.09 28.16
CA MET A 321 -1.42 6.60 28.92
C MET A 321 -1.46 6.97 30.41
N LYS A 322 -2.37 7.87 30.82
CA LYS A 322 -2.44 8.32 32.21
C LYS A 322 -2.83 7.19 33.16
N VAL A 323 -2.27 7.24 34.36
CA VAL A 323 -2.67 6.39 35.48
C VAL A 323 -3.35 7.26 36.52
N GLU A 324 -4.65 7.07 36.73
CA GLU A 324 -5.41 7.76 37.77
C GLU A 324 -5.16 7.06 39.12
N PHE A 325 -4.58 7.77 40.10
CA PHE A 325 -4.34 7.22 41.43
C PHE A 325 -5.60 7.28 42.30
N TRP A 326 -6.27 8.42 42.29
CA TRP A 326 -7.50 8.63 43.04
C TRP A 326 -8.34 9.76 42.46
N ARG A 327 -9.64 9.67 42.71
CA ARG A 327 -10.62 10.70 42.39
C ARG A 327 -11.52 10.95 43.60
N PHE A 328 -11.62 12.20 44.02
CA PHE A 328 -12.52 12.62 45.10
C PHE A 328 -13.38 13.77 44.58
N SER A 329 -14.67 13.50 44.34
CA SER A 329 -15.60 14.45 43.72
C SER A 329 -15.07 14.93 42.34
N ASP A 330 -14.69 16.19 42.26
CA ASP A 330 -14.15 16.93 41.12
C ASP A 330 -12.62 16.98 41.10
N MET A 331 -11.95 16.55 42.18
CA MET A 331 -10.50 16.46 42.24
C MET A 331 -10.01 15.09 41.73
N THR A 332 -9.05 15.10 40.82
CA THR A 332 -8.38 13.89 40.29
C THR A 332 -6.87 14.03 40.45
N CYS A 333 -6.21 12.95 40.87
CA CYS A 333 -4.76 12.86 40.86
C CYS A 333 -4.34 11.78 39.86
N SER A 334 -3.67 12.20 38.80
CA SER A 334 -3.26 11.35 37.68
C SER A 334 -1.77 11.54 37.41
N ALA A 335 -1.06 10.45 37.11
CA ALA A 335 0.29 10.48 36.59
C ALA A 335 0.29 10.27 35.08
N TYR A 336 1.12 11.04 34.38
CA TYR A 336 1.43 10.84 32.97
C TYR A 336 2.85 10.28 32.85
N PRO A 337 3.12 9.32 31.95
CA PRO A 337 4.46 8.80 31.78
C PRO A 337 5.39 9.87 31.20
N LEU A 338 6.39 10.27 31.99
CA LEU A 338 7.35 11.31 31.62
C LEU A 338 8.57 10.78 30.86
N ASN A 339 8.77 9.45 30.80
CA ASN A 339 9.97 8.84 30.21
C ASN A 339 10.26 9.32 28.78
N THR A 340 9.21 9.66 28.03
CA THR A 340 9.30 10.16 26.65
C THR A 340 9.14 11.67 26.54
N LEU A 341 8.73 12.36 27.61
CA LEU A 341 8.40 13.80 27.62
C LEU A 341 9.48 14.65 28.32
N ASP A 342 10.25 14.05 29.22
CA ASP A 342 11.30 14.73 29.94
C ASP A 342 12.43 15.12 28.98
N THR A 343 13.02 16.29 29.24
CA THR A 343 14.18 16.77 28.49
C THR A 343 15.41 15.92 28.80
N ILE A 344 15.45 15.22 29.95
CA ILE A 344 16.57 14.37 30.37
C ILE A 344 16.12 12.91 30.37
N GLN A 345 16.74 12.10 29.54
CA GLN A 345 16.52 10.66 29.54
C GLN A 345 17.24 9.98 30.73
N PRO A 346 16.87 8.73 31.10
CA PRO A 346 17.51 8.01 32.20
C PRO A 346 19.03 7.81 32.06
N ASP A 347 19.56 7.93 30.84
CA ASP A 347 20.98 7.87 30.51
C ASP A 347 21.70 9.23 30.59
N GLY A 348 20.98 10.31 30.93
CA GLY A 348 21.48 11.67 31.00
C GLY A 348 21.53 12.41 29.66
N SER A 349 21.05 11.81 28.57
CA SER A 349 20.97 12.47 27.26
C SER A 349 19.76 13.40 27.16
N THR A 350 19.87 14.45 26.33
CA THR A 350 18.75 15.38 26.12
C THR A 350 17.79 14.87 25.04
N SER A 351 16.49 14.80 25.34
CA SER A 351 15.46 14.42 24.38
C SER A 351 15.11 15.57 23.42
N VAL A 352 14.59 15.23 22.25
CA VAL A 352 14.21 16.17 21.18
C VAL A 352 13.10 17.16 21.63
N LEU A 353 12.39 16.84 22.72
CA LEU A 353 11.30 17.66 23.26
C LEU A 353 11.75 18.88 24.06
N GLY A 354 13.03 18.96 24.43
CA GLY A 354 13.61 20.15 25.07
C GLY A 354 13.48 21.45 24.26
N HIS A 355 13.09 21.35 22.99
CA HIS A 355 12.82 22.51 22.12
C HIS A 355 11.33 22.81 21.89
N PHE A 356 10.41 21.91 22.28
CA PHE A 356 8.98 22.02 21.94
C PHE A 356 8.04 22.09 23.14
N CYS A 357 8.43 21.54 24.30
CA CYS A 357 7.57 21.46 25.47
C CYS A 357 7.85 22.59 26.47
N HIS A 358 7.26 23.77 26.27
CA HIS A 358 6.86 24.62 27.39
C HIS A 358 5.60 24.04 28.02
N VAL A 359 5.73 22.92 28.72
CA VAL A 359 4.67 22.45 29.60
C VAL A 359 4.74 23.34 30.84
N GLN A 360 3.87 24.34 30.89
CA GLN A 360 3.59 25.05 32.14
C GLN A 360 3.04 24.03 33.14
N THR A 361 3.93 23.55 33.99
CA THR A 361 3.55 22.92 35.25
C THR A 361 3.11 24.06 36.18
N CYS A 362 1.83 24.05 36.57
CA CYS A 362 1.29 24.90 37.64
C CYS A 362 1.25 24.11 38.93
#